data_AF-F9WQG7-F1
#
_entry.id   AF-F9WQG7-F1
#
_cell.length_a   1.000
_cell.length_b   1.000
_cell.length_c   1.000
_cell.angle_alpha   90.00
_cell.angle_beta   90.00
_cell.angle_gamma   90.00
#
_symmetry.space_group_name_H-M   'P 1'
#
loop_
_entity.id
_entity.type
_entity.pdbx_description
1 polymer ?
#
loop_
_entity_poly.entity_id
_entity_poly.type
_entity_poly.pdbx_seq_one_letter_code
_entity_poly.pdbx_strand_id
1 'polypeptide(L)'
;FKHHLEEINITTSTVKFCKSSDELSSLFLDVDADAIRYVAKLKTDEFLKTNRTLAGLWALAEEVDKNASSISANLEVITKNSDNAGKLGRAAKTAAEAAVTNVLRHLMSRLCATADRLRMLQNNLMLLNADARSMRKSVSWDETQYIAVLKNVSGSSDMSPYVEKGFAFAVRMTALLDRELEGSKTRIEKVTARYGTAKLGRVDAGKSAHDAVRDAVAKGFAGTHEKPSEDVCAANATSELVQKLRGSSGDSSLLGNASAIAALSSFAMGMNDELAIAAKRINEAVMRAAEANKALAEAVRRVLKEAAWRRCPPLYRQLLSALSGRW
;
A
#
# COMPACT_ATOMS: atom_id res chain seq x y z
N PHE A 1 7.74 90.58 44.57
CA PHE A 1 6.89 89.41 44.87
C PHE A 1 7.60 88.07 44.65
N LYS A 2 8.17 87.79 43.47
CA LYS A 2 9.06 86.61 43.30
C LYS A 2 10.33 86.67 44.17
N HIS A 3 10.83 87.88 44.43
CA HIS A 3 12.01 88.13 45.28
C HIS A 3 11.80 87.89 46.79
N HIS A 4 10.58 87.79 47.30
CA HIS A 4 10.33 87.53 48.74
C HIS A 4 10.14 86.05 49.08
N LEU A 5 10.06 85.17 48.07
CA LEU A 5 9.85 83.73 48.27
C LEU A 5 11.18 82.94 48.26
N GLU A 6 12.30 83.56 47.90
CA GLU A 6 13.63 82.94 47.92
C GLU A 6 14.30 82.97 49.30
N GLU A 7 13.78 83.75 50.26
CA GLU A 7 14.36 83.86 51.61
C GLU A 7 13.88 82.80 52.61
N ILE A 8 12.85 82.02 52.29
CA ILE A 8 12.34 80.97 53.19
C ILE A 8 12.86 79.61 52.73
N ASN A 9 14.17 79.42 52.84
CA ASN A 9 14.80 78.09 52.78
C ASN A 9 15.01 77.60 54.22
N ILE A 10 14.02 76.90 54.78
CA ILE A 10 14.13 76.29 56.10
C ILE A 10 14.57 74.83 55.93
N THR A 11 15.88 74.59 56.09
CA THR A 11 16.45 73.26 56.26
C THR A 11 16.07 72.69 57.63
N THR A 12 15.48 71.50 57.63
CA THR A 12 15.08 70.75 58.81
C THR A 12 16.27 69.98 59.40
N SER A 13 17.01 70.61 60.31
CA SER A 13 17.90 69.86 61.19
C SER A 13 17.90 70.42 62.61
N THR A 14 17.42 69.57 63.54
CA THR A 14 17.73 69.56 64.98
C THR A 14 17.37 70.80 65.81
N VAL A 15 16.20 70.75 66.47
CA VAL A 15 15.98 71.52 67.70
C VAL A 15 15.40 70.59 68.79
N LYS A 16 16.29 70.16 69.67
CA LYS A 16 15.99 69.68 71.01
C LYS A 16 16.15 70.87 71.97
N PHE A 17 15.08 71.17 72.70
CA PHE A 17 14.96 71.89 73.98
C PHE A 17 15.35 73.38 74.14
N CYS A 18 14.32 74.13 74.57
CA CYS A 18 14.29 75.27 75.49
C CYS A 18 14.99 76.60 75.12
N LYS A 19 14.18 77.58 74.68
CA LYS A 19 13.99 78.87 75.39
C LYS A 19 12.76 79.62 74.86
N SER A 20 12.22 80.46 75.75
CA SER A 20 10.97 81.23 75.79
C SER A 20 10.29 81.67 74.48
N SER A 21 8.95 81.66 74.54
CA SER A 21 7.91 81.94 73.55
C SER A 21 7.87 83.34 72.91
N ASP A 22 8.71 84.27 73.37
CA ASP A 22 8.46 85.68 73.12
C ASP A 22 9.13 86.19 71.83
N GLU A 23 10.21 85.52 71.37
CA GLU A 23 10.86 85.83 70.07
C GLU A 23 10.23 85.09 68.88
N LEU A 24 9.43 84.05 69.12
CA LEU A 24 8.62 83.43 68.07
C LEU A 24 7.37 84.25 67.76
N SER A 25 6.81 84.92 68.77
CA SER A 25 5.59 85.71 68.62
C SER A 25 5.79 86.97 67.76
N SER A 26 7.00 87.56 67.76
CA SER A 26 7.30 88.76 66.96
C SER A 26 7.52 88.49 65.47
N LEU A 27 7.76 87.23 65.08
CA LEU A 27 7.85 86.80 63.68
C LEU A 27 6.47 86.58 63.03
N PHE A 28 5.40 86.50 63.82
CA PHE A 28 4.04 86.24 63.33
C PHE A 28 3.09 87.44 63.39
N LEU A 29 3.56 88.62 63.85
CA LEU A 29 2.70 89.78 64.11
C LEU A 29 2.21 90.55 62.88
N ASP A 30 2.55 90.11 61.66
CA ASP A 30 1.97 90.66 60.42
C ASP A 30 1.60 89.56 59.41
N VAL A 31 1.41 88.33 59.88
CA VAL A 31 0.85 87.28 59.03
C VAL A 31 -0.67 87.38 59.13
N ASP A 32 -1.25 88.04 58.13
CA ASP A 32 -2.69 88.15 57.89
C ASP A 32 -3.36 86.80 58.17
N ALA A 33 -4.34 86.79 59.09
CA ALA A 33 -5.07 85.58 59.46
C ALA A 33 -5.71 84.92 58.23
N ASP A 34 -6.05 85.72 57.21
CA ASP A 34 -6.53 85.24 55.93
C ASP A 34 -5.44 84.53 55.12
N ALA A 35 -4.17 84.94 55.21
CA ALA A 35 -3.05 84.24 54.59
C ALA A 35 -2.81 82.85 55.22
N ILE A 36 -2.90 82.73 56.56
CA ILE A 36 -2.79 81.43 57.26
C ILE A 36 -3.95 80.51 56.85
N ARG A 37 -5.18 81.04 56.79
CA ARG A 37 -6.36 80.29 56.37
C ARG A 37 -6.26 79.84 54.91
N TYR A 38 -5.74 80.72 54.04
CA TYR A 38 -5.53 80.42 52.63
C TYR A 38 -4.48 79.34 52.44
N VAL A 39 -3.33 79.42 53.13
CA VAL A 39 -2.27 78.39 53.10
C VAL A 39 -2.78 77.05 53.65
N ALA A 40 -3.51 77.06 54.77
CA ALA A 40 -4.10 75.84 55.32
C ALA A 40 -5.12 75.20 54.34
N LYS A 41 -5.95 76.02 53.69
CA LYS A 41 -6.92 75.57 52.70
C LYS A 41 -6.25 75.05 51.42
N LEU A 42 -5.22 75.73 50.92
CA LEU A 42 -4.40 75.28 49.78
C LEU A 42 -3.77 73.92 50.08
N LYS A 43 -3.18 73.77 51.28
CA LYS A 43 -2.58 72.51 51.74
C LYS A 43 -3.60 71.40 51.87
N THR A 44 -4.83 71.71 52.28
CA THR A 44 -5.94 70.75 52.41
C THR A 44 -6.48 70.31 51.04
N ASP A 45 -6.67 71.25 50.12
CA ASP A 45 -7.10 70.97 48.75
C ASP A 45 -6.03 70.16 47.99
N GLU A 46 -4.76 70.45 48.21
CA GLU A 46 -3.62 69.72 47.66
C GLU A 46 -3.50 68.30 48.25
N PHE A 47 -3.79 68.13 49.54
CA PHE A 47 -3.89 66.81 50.19
C PHE A 47 -5.07 65.99 49.64
N LEU A 48 -6.24 66.61 49.47
CA LEU A 48 -7.43 65.97 48.89
C LEU A 48 -7.18 65.56 47.43
N LYS A 49 -6.49 66.40 46.67
CA LYS A 49 -6.10 66.10 45.28
C LYS A 49 -5.13 64.93 45.25
N THR A 50 -4.12 64.91 46.11
CA THR A 50 -3.17 63.79 46.25
C THR A 50 -3.88 62.49 46.63
N ASN A 51 -4.82 62.53 47.58
CA ASN A 51 -5.58 61.36 48.00
C ASN A 51 -6.48 60.80 46.88
N ARG A 52 -7.14 61.67 46.10
CA ARG A 52 -7.91 61.24 44.92
C ARG A 52 -7.01 60.61 43.85
N THR A 53 -5.83 61.19 43.62
CA THR A 53 -4.84 60.62 42.68
C THR A 53 -4.35 59.27 43.17
N LEU A 54 -4.11 59.11 44.48
CA LEU A 54 -3.69 57.84 45.09
C LEU A 54 -4.80 56.78 44.99
N ALA A 55 -6.05 57.14 45.23
CA ALA A 55 -7.20 56.25 45.04
C ALA A 55 -7.37 55.84 43.56
N GLY A 56 -7.16 56.78 42.62
CA GLY A 56 -7.15 56.49 41.20
C GLY A 56 -6.01 55.55 40.77
N LEU A 57 -4.82 55.72 41.34
CA LEU A 57 -3.68 54.82 41.13
C LEU A 57 -3.93 53.43 41.71
N TRP A 58 -4.59 53.34 42.87
CA TRP A 58 -4.99 52.06 43.46
C TRP A 58 -6.00 51.31 42.59
N ALA A 59 -7.03 51.99 42.10
CA ALA A 59 -8.00 51.39 41.19
C ALA A 59 -7.34 50.93 39.88
N LEU A 60 -6.42 51.72 39.34
CA LEU A 60 -5.64 51.35 38.16
C LEU A 60 -4.74 50.14 38.43
N ALA A 61 -4.09 50.08 39.61
CA ALA A 61 -3.25 48.95 39.99
C ALA A 61 -4.07 47.66 40.14
N GLU A 62 -5.27 47.74 40.73
CA GLU A 62 -6.19 46.60 40.86
C GLU A 62 -6.71 46.12 39.49
N GLU A 63 -6.99 47.05 38.57
CA GLU A 63 -7.37 46.72 37.19
C GLU A 63 -6.22 46.06 36.40
N VAL A 64 -4.99 46.57 36.56
CA VAL A 64 -3.78 45.98 35.98
C VAL A 64 -3.55 44.57 36.53
N ASP A 65 -3.70 44.35 37.83
CA ASP A 65 -3.50 43.05 38.48
C ASP A 65 -4.53 42.01 37.99
N LYS A 66 -5.79 42.43 37.87
CA LYS A 66 -6.87 41.59 37.30
C LYS A 66 -6.60 41.25 35.84
N ASN A 67 -6.14 42.21 35.04
CA ASN A 67 -5.81 41.99 33.63
C ASN A 67 -4.58 41.07 33.47
N ALA A 68 -3.55 41.26 34.29
CA ALA A 68 -2.36 40.41 34.30
C ALA A 68 -2.71 38.95 34.68
N SER A 69 -3.55 38.78 35.70
CA SER A 69 -4.07 37.46 36.11
C SER A 69 -4.87 36.78 35.00
N SER A 70 -5.73 37.53 34.31
CA SER A 70 -6.51 37.03 33.17
C SER A 70 -5.61 36.61 31.98
N ILE A 71 -4.60 37.43 31.66
CA ILE A 71 -3.62 37.10 30.61
C ILE A 71 -2.81 35.85 30.98
N SER A 72 -2.37 35.74 32.24
CA SER A 72 -1.63 34.58 32.73
C SER A 72 -2.45 33.29 32.60
N ALA A 73 -3.72 33.30 33.02
CA ALA A 73 -4.62 32.15 32.86
C ALA A 73 -4.85 31.78 31.38
N ASN A 74 -5.03 32.78 30.51
CA ASN A 74 -5.19 32.55 29.07
C ASN A 74 -3.92 31.96 28.43
N LEU A 75 -2.73 32.44 28.82
CA LEU A 75 -1.46 31.90 28.34
C LEU A 75 -1.27 30.44 28.75
N GLU A 76 -1.64 30.07 29.98
CA GLU A 76 -1.57 28.68 30.45
C GLU A 76 -2.48 27.76 29.62
N VAL A 77 -3.70 28.20 29.33
CA VAL A 77 -4.64 27.48 28.45
C VAL A 77 -4.10 27.35 27.03
N ILE A 78 -3.53 28.43 26.46
CA ILE A 78 -2.94 28.42 25.12
C ILE A 78 -1.76 27.44 25.06
N THR A 79 -0.86 27.46 26.03
CA THR A 79 0.28 26.53 26.11
C THR A 79 -0.22 25.08 26.18
N LYS A 80 -1.20 24.79 27.04
CA LYS A 80 -1.79 23.46 27.16
C LYS A 80 -2.46 23.00 25.86
N ASN A 81 -3.19 23.89 25.19
CA ASN A 81 -3.82 23.59 23.90
C ASN A 81 -2.78 23.36 22.79
N SER A 82 -1.70 24.15 22.78
CA SER A 82 -0.57 23.98 21.87
C SER A 82 0.12 22.62 22.08
N ASP A 83 0.39 22.25 23.33
CA ASP A 83 0.96 20.94 23.68
C ASP A 83 0.07 19.78 23.26
N ASN A 84 -1.25 19.90 23.50
CA ASN A 84 -2.23 18.90 23.08
C ASN A 84 -2.31 18.79 21.56
N ALA A 85 -2.32 19.91 20.83
CA ALA A 85 -2.26 19.93 19.38
C ALA A 85 -0.98 19.28 18.86
N GLY A 86 0.17 19.55 19.49
CA GLY A 86 1.45 18.90 19.18
C GLY A 86 1.41 17.38 19.43
N LYS A 87 0.83 16.93 20.55
CA LYS A 87 0.62 15.50 20.84
C LYS A 87 -0.29 14.83 19.80
N LEU A 88 -1.40 15.47 19.45
CA LEU A 88 -2.33 14.99 18.43
C LEU A 88 -1.65 14.89 17.06
N GLY A 89 -0.88 15.91 16.66
CA GLY A 89 -0.13 15.91 15.42
C GLY A 89 0.88 14.76 15.34
N ARG A 90 1.62 14.50 16.42
CA ARG A 90 2.53 13.34 16.50
C ARG A 90 1.77 12.01 16.41
N ALA A 91 0.68 11.86 17.17
CA ALA A 91 -0.13 10.65 17.14
C ALA A 91 -0.73 10.39 15.75
N ALA A 92 -1.23 11.44 15.08
CA ALA A 92 -1.75 11.36 13.72
C ALA A 92 -0.67 10.98 12.71
N LYS A 93 0.54 11.56 12.80
CA LYS A 93 1.70 11.16 11.98
C LYS A 93 2.03 9.68 12.17
N THR A 94 2.15 9.21 13.42
CA THR A 94 2.45 7.81 13.73
C THR A 94 1.37 6.86 13.21
N ALA A 95 0.08 7.20 13.38
CA ALA A 95 -1.04 6.42 12.88
C ALA A 95 -1.03 6.33 11.34
N ALA A 96 -0.78 7.46 10.65
CA ALA A 96 -0.70 7.50 9.20
C ALA A 96 0.48 6.68 8.66
N GLU A 97 1.65 6.77 9.30
CA GLU A 97 2.82 5.93 8.95
C GLU A 97 2.56 4.43 9.16
N ALA A 98 1.88 4.06 10.24
CA ALA A 98 1.50 2.68 10.51
C ALA A 98 0.51 2.15 9.46
N ALA A 99 -0.46 2.97 9.04
CA ALA A 99 -1.39 2.64 7.97
C ALA A 99 -0.65 2.43 6.64
N VAL A 100 0.25 3.34 6.25
CA VAL A 100 1.07 3.21 5.04
C VAL A 100 1.94 1.95 5.09
N THR A 101 2.58 1.67 6.22
CA THR A 101 3.39 0.46 6.44
C THR A 101 2.57 -0.81 6.21
N ASN A 102 1.35 -0.86 6.77
CA ASN A 102 0.44 -1.99 6.58
C ASN A 102 0.00 -2.15 5.12
N VAL A 103 -0.32 -1.06 4.44
CA VAL A 103 -0.65 -1.06 3.00
C VAL A 103 0.52 -1.60 2.18
N LEU A 104 1.74 -1.11 2.43
CA LEU A 104 2.94 -1.56 1.72
C LEU A 104 3.17 -3.07 1.94
N ARG A 105 3.07 -3.53 3.19
CA ARG A 105 3.18 -4.96 3.53
C ARG A 105 2.16 -5.82 2.78
N HIS A 106 0.90 -5.36 2.73
CA HIS A 106 -0.14 -6.07 2.02
C HIS A 106 0.10 -6.08 0.49
N LEU A 107 0.54 -4.96 -0.08
CA LEU A 107 0.87 -4.86 -1.50
C LEU A 107 2.04 -5.77 -1.88
N MET A 108 3.13 -5.75 -1.11
CA MET A 108 4.29 -6.61 -1.35
C MET A 108 3.92 -8.09 -1.27
N SER A 109 3.18 -8.49 -0.23
CA SER A 109 2.68 -9.85 -0.09
C SER A 109 1.82 -10.28 -1.30
N ARG A 110 0.93 -9.40 -1.78
CA ARG A 110 0.11 -9.67 -2.97
C ARG A 110 0.93 -9.78 -4.24
N LEU A 111 1.91 -8.90 -4.45
CA LEU A 111 2.78 -8.94 -5.63
C LEU A 111 3.58 -10.24 -5.67
N CYS A 112 4.15 -10.66 -4.54
CA CYS A 112 4.89 -11.91 -4.42
C CYS A 112 4.00 -13.13 -4.65
N ALA A 113 2.81 -13.17 -4.04
CA ALA A 113 1.85 -14.24 -4.31
C ALA A 113 1.43 -14.30 -5.79
N THR A 114 1.32 -13.14 -6.45
CA THR A 114 1.01 -13.04 -7.89
C THR A 114 2.16 -13.58 -8.74
N ALA A 115 3.42 -13.30 -8.37
CA ALA A 115 4.60 -13.82 -9.04
C ALA A 115 4.72 -15.35 -8.88
N ASP A 116 4.49 -15.87 -7.68
CA ASP A 116 4.47 -17.31 -7.41
C ASP A 116 3.40 -18.03 -8.21
N ARG A 117 2.18 -17.47 -8.24
CA ARG A 117 1.08 -18.05 -9.01
C ARG A 117 1.35 -17.96 -10.51
N LEU A 118 1.99 -16.90 -11.02
CA LEU A 118 2.42 -16.85 -12.42
C LEU A 118 3.42 -17.97 -12.74
N ARG A 119 4.41 -18.18 -11.88
CA ARG A 119 5.38 -19.29 -12.02
C ARG A 119 4.68 -20.65 -12.04
N MET A 120 3.72 -20.87 -11.15
CA MET A 120 2.90 -22.09 -11.15
C MET A 120 2.16 -22.29 -12.47
N LEU A 121 1.52 -21.23 -13.00
CA LEU A 121 0.81 -21.29 -14.28
C LEU A 121 1.76 -21.59 -15.45
N GLN A 122 2.96 -21.02 -15.46
CA GLN A 122 4.00 -21.32 -16.46
C GLN A 122 4.41 -22.80 -16.41
N ASN A 123 4.64 -23.35 -15.22
CA ASN A 123 4.95 -24.77 -15.03
C ASN A 123 3.82 -25.68 -15.51
N ASN A 124 2.57 -25.35 -15.17
CA ASN A 124 1.40 -26.11 -15.62
C ASN A 124 1.28 -26.09 -17.15
N LEU A 125 1.49 -24.93 -17.78
CA LEU A 125 1.50 -24.82 -19.24
C LEU A 125 2.61 -25.67 -19.87
N MET A 126 3.81 -25.69 -19.28
CA MET A 126 4.92 -26.52 -19.76
C MET A 126 4.59 -28.01 -19.70
N LEU A 127 4.01 -28.47 -18.58
CA LEU A 127 3.57 -29.86 -18.41
C LEU A 127 2.48 -30.23 -19.42
N LEU A 128 1.44 -29.41 -19.55
CA LEU A 128 0.37 -29.65 -20.50
C LEU A 128 0.87 -29.67 -21.96
N ASN A 129 1.84 -28.83 -22.31
CA ASN A 129 2.49 -28.86 -23.62
C ASN A 129 3.32 -30.14 -23.85
N ALA A 130 3.92 -30.70 -22.80
CA ALA A 130 4.58 -32.00 -22.90
C ALA A 130 3.55 -33.13 -23.11
N ASP A 131 2.46 -33.11 -22.35
CA ASP A 131 1.38 -34.09 -22.44
C ASP A 131 0.68 -34.04 -23.80
N ALA A 132 0.37 -32.85 -24.32
CA ALA A 132 -0.23 -32.68 -25.65
C ALA A 132 0.66 -33.24 -26.76
N ARG A 133 1.99 -33.00 -26.69
CA ARG A 133 2.96 -33.59 -27.62
C ARG A 133 3.01 -35.11 -27.51
N SER A 134 2.93 -35.67 -26.30
CA SER A 134 2.85 -37.11 -26.07
C SER A 134 1.57 -37.70 -26.68
N MET A 135 0.41 -37.10 -26.39
CA MET A 135 -0.88 -37.52 -26.94
C MET A 135 -0.90 -37.52 -28.48
N ARG A 136 -0.38 -36.47 -29.13
CA ARG A 136 -0.30 -36.43 -30.60
C ARG A 136 0.53 -37.60 -31.15
N LYS A 137 1.66 -37.90 -30.52
CA LYS A 137 2.50 -39.06 -30.90
C LYS A 137 1.74 -40.37 -30.69
N SER A 138 1.05 -40.54 -29.57
CA SER A 138 0.26 -41.74 -29.29
C SER A 138 -0.87 -41.94 -30.30
N VAL A 139 -1.63 -40.89 -30.63
CA VAL A 139 -2.69 -40.97 -31.67
C VAL A 139 -2.12 -41.47 -32.99
N SER A 140 -1.04 -40.87 -33.48
CA SER A 140 -0.42 -41.25 -34.76
C SER A 140 0.20 -42.65 -34.71
N TRP A 141 0.83 -43.01 -33.59
CA TRP A 141 1.43 -44.32 -33.39
C TRP A 141 0.38 -45.43 -33.33
N ASP A 142 -0.65 -45.27 -32.51
CA ASP A 142 -1.70 -46.27 -32.32
C ASP A 142 -2.50 -46.49 -33.60
N GLU A 143 -2.74 -45.42 -34.37
CA GLU A 143 -3.34 -45.49 -35.70
C GLU A 143 -2.48 -46.34 -36.65
N THR A 144 -1.18 -46.04 -36.74
CA THR A 144 -0.23 -46.78 -37.60
C THR A 144 -0.11 -48.25 -37.20
N GLN A 145 -0.02 -48.53 -35.90
CA GLN A 145 0.04 -49.89 -35.37
C GLN A 145 -1.22 -50.67 -35.70
N TYR A 146 -2.39 -50.02 -35.62
CA TYR A 146 -3.64 -50.68 -36.01
C TYR A 146 -3.68 -51.03 -37.49
N ILE A 147 -3.25 -50.13 -38.40
CA ILE A 147 -3.15 -50.43 -39.85
C ILE A 147 -2.27 -51.65 -40.08
N ALA A 148 -1.12 -51.72 -39.41
CA ALA A 148 -0.19 -52.85 -39.53
C ALA A 148 -0.82 -54.17 -39.04
N VAL A 149 -1.51 -54.15 -37.89
CA VAL A 149 -2.23 -55.33 -37.37
C VAL A 149 -3.35 -55.74 -38.33
N LEU A 150 -4.09 -54.78 -38.89
CA LEU A 150 -5.18 -55.05 -39.82
C LEU A 150 -4.69 -55.75 -41.09
N LYS A 151 -3.58 -55.25 -41.65
CA LYS A 151 -2.91 -55.84 -42.80
C LYS A 151 -2.49 -57.28 -42.52
N ASN A 152 -1.95 -57.55 -41.32
CA ASN A 152 -1.54 -58.90 -40.93
C ASN A 152 -2.71 -59.86 -40.72
N VAL A 153 -3.84 -59.40 -40.16
CA VAL A 153 -4.98 -60.25 -39.81
C VAL A 153 -5.94 -60.47 -40.98
N SER A 154 -6.13 -59.46 -41.84
CA SER A 154 -7.16 -59.48 -42.88
C SER A 154 -6.65 -59.26 -44.30
N GLY A 155 -5.34 -59.03 -44.48
CA GLY A 155 -4.75 -58.70 -45.78
C GLY A 155 -5.12 -57.30 -46.30
N SER A 156 -5.94 -56.55 -45.57
CA SER A 156 -6.38 -55.20 -45.90
C SER A 156 -5.82 -54.18 -44.90
N SER A 157 -5.42 -53.01 -45.41
CA SER A 157 -5.03 -51.84 -44.62
C SER A 157 -6.22 -50.94 -44.24
N ASP A 158 -7.41 -51.22 -44.75
CA ASP A 158 -8.54 -50.30 -44.68
C ASP A 158 -9.26 -50.40 -43.35
N MET A 159 -9.14 -49.35 -42.53
CA MET A 159 -9.84 -49.26 -41.26
C MET A 159 -11.35 -49.34 -41.45
N SER A 160 -12.04 -49.96 -40.49
CA SER A 160 -13.49 -49.86 -40.46
C SER A 160 -13.92 -48.42 -40.12
N PRO A 161 -15.06 -47.94 -40.66
CA PRO A 161 -15.56 -46.59 -40.35
C PRO A 161 -15.76 -46.32 -38.85
N TYR A 162 -15.95 -47.36 -38.04
CA TYR A 162 -16.09 -47.24 -36.58
C TYR A 162 -14.79 -46.86 -35.89
N VAL A 163 -13.67 -47.44 -36.33
CA VAL A 163 -12.32 -47.18 -35.80
C VAL A 163 -11.79 -45.86 -36.34
N GLU A 164 -11.95 -45.62 -37.65
CA GLU A 164 -11.54 -44.38 -38.31
C GLU A 164 -12.20 -43.15 -37.65
N LYS A 165 -13.51 -43.20 -37.40
CA LYS A 165 -14.22 -42.13 -36.66
C LYS A 165 -13.68 -41.93 -35.24
N GLY A 166 -13.18 -42.99 -34.60
CA GLY A 166 -12.56 -42.91 -33.27
C GLY A 166 -11.26 -42.10 -33.29
N PHE A 167 -10.34 -42.45 -34.18
CA PHE A 167 -9.08 -41.71 -34.34
C PHE A 167 -9.30 -40.29 -34.87
N ALA A 168 -10.19 -40.09 -35.84
CA ALA A 168 -10.54 -38.75 -36.32
C ALA A 168 -11.07 -37.85 -35.19
N PHE A 169 -11.87 -38.41 -34.27
CA PHE A 169 -12.32 -37.68 -33.09
C PHE A 169 -11.16 -37.37 -32.12
N ALA A 170 -10.26 -38.31 -31.86
CA ALA A 170 -9.07 -38.09 -31.03
C ALA A 170 -8.13 -37.02 -31.61
N VAL A 171 -7.91 -37.02 -32.93
CA VAL A 171 -7.16 -35.98 -33.65
C VAL A 171 -7.84 -34.62 -33.48
N ARG A 172 -9.16 -34.55 -33.63
CA ARG A 172 -9.89 -33.29 -33.43
C ARG A 172 -9.74 -32.76 -32.00
N MET A 173 -9.81 -33.63 -30.99
CA MET A 173 -9.68 -33.20 -29.60
C MET A 173 -8.27 -32.74 -29.25
N THR A 174 -7.24 -33.40 -29.77
CA THR A 174 -5.84 -32.95 -29.61
C THR A 174 -5.59 -31.61 -30.30
N ALA A 175 -6.17 -31.36 -31.46
CA ALA A 175 -6.10 -30.05 -32.13
C ALA A 175 -6.79 -28.92 -31.31
N LEU A 176 -7.92 -29.23 -30.66
CA LEU A 176 -8.58 -28.28 -29.76
C LEU A 176 -7.73 -27.99 -28.52
N LEU A 177 -7.06 -28.99 -27.95
CA LEU A 177 -6.11 -28.81 -26.86
C LEU A 177 -4.97 -27.88 -27.27
N ASP A 178 -4.33 -28.11 -28.42
CA ASP A 178 -3.25 -27.24 -28.93
C ASP A 178 -3.69 -25.78 -29.05
N ARG A 179 -4.92 -25.55 -29.51
CA ARG A 179 -5.48 -24.20 -29.61
C ARG A 179 -5.61 -23.51 -28.25
N GLU A 180 -6.08 -24.24 -27.23
CA GLU A 180 -6.19 -23.67 -25.87
C GLU A 180 -4.82 -23.48 -25.21
N LEU A 181 -3.83 -24.34 -25.52
CA LEU A 181 -2.47 -24.18 -25.04
C LEU A 181 -1.79 -22.94 -25.64
N GLU A 182 -1.95 -22.70 -26.95
CA GLU A 182 -1.42 -21.49 -27.59
C GLU A 182 -2.11 -20.23 -27.02
N GLY A 183 -3.44 -20.26 -26.86
CA GLY A 183 -4.17 -19.17 -26.21
C GLY A 183 -3.72 -18.89 -24.77
N SER A 184 -3.44 -19.96 -24.01
CA SER A 184 -2.90 -19.86 -22.64
C SER A 184 -1.50 -19.26 -22.62
N LYS A 185 -0.63 -19.67 -23.56
CA LYS A 185 0.71 -19.12 -23.74
C LYS A 185 0.66 -17.63 -24.03
N THR A 186 -0.11 -17.21 -25.03
CA THR A 186 -0.27 -15.78 -25.36
C THR A 186 -0.77 -14.97 -24.16
N ARG A 187 -1.67 -15.54 -23.34
CA ARG A 187 -2.16 -14.83 -22.16
C ARG A 187 -1.12 -14.70 -21.06
N ILE A 188 -0.35 -15.76 -20.79
CA ILE A 188 0.78 -15.73 -19.85
C ILE A 188 1.83 -14.72 -20.33
N GLU A 189 2.17 -14.72 -21.61
CA GLU A 189 3.09 -13.74 -22.20
C GLU A 189 2.55 -12.31 -22.05
N LYS A 190 1.23 -12.10 -22.17
CA LYS A 190 0.62 -10.79 -21.91
C LYS A 190 0.72 -10.36 -20.45
N VAL A 191 0.55 -11.30 -19.50
CA VAL A 191 0.76 -11.05 -18.07
C VAL A 191 2.22 -10.64 -17.85
N THR A 192 3.18 -11.43 -18.35
CA THR A 192 4.63 -11.15 -18.26
C THR A 192 5.03 -9.86 -18.98
N ALA A 193 4.39 -9.54 -20.11
CA ALA A 193 4.60 -8.29 -20.81
C ALA A 193 4.04 -7.11 -20.01
N ARG A 194 2.89 -7.22 -19.33
CA ARG A 194 2.40 -6.19 -18.41
C ARG A 194 3.32 -6.01 -17.21
N TYR A 195 3.89 -7.09 -16.69
CA TYR A 195 4.99 -7.04 -15.74
C TYR A 195 6.16 -6.17 -16.25
N GLY A 196 6.45 -6.16 -17.56
CA GLY A 196 7.52 -5.36 -18.18
C GLY A 196 7.14 -4.11 -18.97
N THR A 197 5.85 -3.76 -19.08
CA THR A 197 5.40 -2.61 -19.91
C THR A 197 4.55 -1.62 -19.15
N ALA A 198 4.15 -1.90 -17.91
CA ALA A 198 3.50 -0.93 -17.04
C ALA A 198 4.50 0.13 -16.56
N LYS A 199 4.99 1.01 -17.46
CA LYS A 199 5.96 2.09 -17.19
C LYS A 199 7.20 1.66 -16.39
N LEU A 200 7.53 0.38 -16.31
CA LEU A 200 8.59 -0.24 -15.53
C LEU A 200 9.23 -1.23 -16.50
N GLY A 201 10.55 -1.15 -16.68
CA GLY A 201 11.25 -1.60 -17.90
C GLY A 201 10.93 -3.02 -18.37
N ARG A 202 11.13 -3.25 -19.67
CA ARG A 202 10.86 -4.52 -20.38
C ARG A 202 11.37 -5.72 -19.56
N VAL A 203 10.48 -6.68 -19.34
CA VAL A 203 10.83 -8.01 -18.82
C VAL A 203 11.25 -8.80 -20.04
N ASP A 204 12.55 -8.89 -20.27
CA ASP A 204 13.12 -9.75 -21.30
C ASP A 204 12.82 -11.22 -20.97
N ALA A 205 12.82 -12.08 -22.00
CA ALA A 205 12.41 -13.49 -21.94
C ALA A 205 13.20 -14.38 -20.93
N GLY A 206 14.23 -13.83 -20.28
CA GLY A 206 15.03 -14.50 -19.24
C GLY A 206 14.80 -14.00 -17.81
N LYS A 207 13.92 -13.02 -17.58
CA LYS A 207 13.64 -12.49 -16.24
C LYS A 207 12.50 -13.27 -15.58
N SER A 208 12.71 -13.66 -14.32
CA SER A 208 11.68 -14.33 -13.52
C SER A 208 10.54 -13.36 -13.16
N ALA A 209 9.37 -13.90 -12.82
CA ALA A 209 8.26 -13.07 -12.30
C ALA A 209 8.66 -12.25 -11.05
N HIS A 210 9.58 -12.78 -10.24
CA HIS A 210 10.12 -12.10 -9.06
C HIS A 210 11.04 -10.94 -9.44
N ASP A 211 11.83 -11.06 -10.52
CA ASP A 211 12.66 -9.96 -11.04
C ASP A 211 11.80 -8.77 -11.48
N ALA A 212 10.65 -9.05 -12.09
CA ALA A 212 9.72 -8.02 -12.51
C ALA A 212 9.06 -7.29 -11.32
N VAL A 213 8.73 -8.02 -10.24
CA VAL A 213 8.28 -7.40 -8.98
C VAL A 213 9.38 -6.52 -8.39
N ARG A 214 10.63 -7.01 -8.36
CA ARG A 214 11.78 -6.24 -7.86
C ARG A 214 11.95 -4.94 -8.64
N ASP A 215 11.95 -5.01 -9.97
CA ASP A 215 12.14 -3.85 -10.85
C ASP A 215 10.99 -2.85 -10.70
N ALA A 216 9.76 -3.33 -10.52
CA ALA A 216 8.58 -2.49 -10.27
C ALA A 216 8.68 -1.72 -8.95
N VAL A 217 9.08 -2.41 -7.87
CA VAL A 217 9.31 -1.79 -6.57
C VAL A 217 10.47 -0.79 -6.66
N ALA A 218 11.60 -1.19 -7.25
CA ALA A 218 12.79 -0.35 -7.38
C ALA A 218 12.51 0.96 -8.11
N LYS A 219 11.72 0.93 -9.18
CA LYS A 219 11.40 2.16 -9.92
C LYS A 219 10.22 2.94 -9.35
N GLY A 220 9.29 2.30 -8.63
CA GLY A 220 8.34 3.03 -7.79
C GLY A 220 9.06 3.93 -6.78
N PHE A 221 10.20 3.46 -6.26
CA PHE A 221 10.99 4.14 -5.25
C PHE A 221 12.30 4.76 -5.76
N ALA A 222 12.50 4.90 -7.08
CA ALA A 222 13.78 5.37 -7.65
C ALA A 222 14.17 6.81 -7.27
N GLY A 223 13.23 7.61 -6.76
CA GLY A 223 13.51 8.95 -6.20
C GLY A 223 13.90 8.95 -4.72
N THR A 224 13.81 7.80 -4.05
CA THR A 224 14.37 7.58 -2.72
C THR A 224 15.76 7.01 -2.94
N HIS A 225 16.80 7.56 -2.32
CA HIS A 225 18.21 7.21 -2.57
C HIS A 225 18.58 5.74 -2.23
N GLU A 226 17.59 4.88 -2.00
CA GLU A 226 17.71 3.55 -1.48
C GLU A 226 17.15 2.50 -2.44
N LYS A 227 17.97 1.50 -2.77
CA LYS A 227 17.53 0.37 -3.57
C LYS A 227 16.78 -0.64 -2.69
N PRO A 228 15.68 -1.25 -3.19
CA PRO A 228 15.02 -2.35 -2.50
C PRO A 228 15.98 -3.54 -2.31
N SER A 229 15.60 -4.45 -1.41
CA SER A 229 16.21 -5.79 -1.31
C SER A 229 16.31 -6.46 -2.68
N GLU A 230 17.37 -7.23 -2.90
CA GLU A 230 17.55 -8.05 -4.10
C GLU A 230 16.43 -9.11 -4.23
N ASP A 231 15.97 -9.65 -3.10
CA ASP A 231 14.74 -10.42 -3.00
C ASP A 231 13.65 -9.60 -2.30
N VAL A 232 12.79 -8.97 -3.09
CA VAL A 232 11.65 -8.18 -2.62
C VAL A 232 10.53 -9.01 -1.98
N CYS A 233 10.60 -10.34 -2.11
CA CYS A 233 9.64 -11.29 -1.56
C CYS A 233 10.13 -12.02 -0.31
N ALA A 234 11.37 -11.76 0.12
CA ALA A 234 11.86 -12.23 1.40
C ALA A 234 11.03 -11.67 2.57
N ALA A 235 10.93 -12.43 3.66
CA ALA A 235 10.08 -12.11 4.81
C ALA A 235 10.39 -10.72 5.44
N ASN A 236 11.66 -10.31 5.40
CA ASN A 236 12.17 -9.03 5.91
C ASN A 236 12.20 -7.90 4.86
N ALA A 237 12.00 -8.19 3.57
CA ALA A 237 12.20 -7.21 2.50
C ALA A 237 11.25 -6.01 2.60
N THR A 238 10.00 -6.23 3.04
CA THR A 238 9.05 -5.15 3.26
C THR A 238 9.45 -4.29 4.46
N SER A 239 9.85 -4.90 5.59
CA SER A 239 10.29 -4.14 6.77
C SER A 239 11.54 -3.32 6.47
N GLU A 240 12.47 -3.87 5.70
CA GLU A 240 13.64 -3.14 5.22
C GLU A 240 13.21 -1.97 4.35
N LEU A 241 12.38 -2.19 3.33
CA LEU A 241 11.90 -1.12 2.47
C LEU A 241 11.21 0.01 3.28
N VAL A 242 10.40 -0.33 4.28
CA VAL A 242 9.75 0.66 5.16
C VAL A 242 10.78 1.46 5.98
N GLN A 243 11.81 0.80 6.52
CA GLN A 243 12.90 1.49 7.24
C GLN A 243 13.67 2.44 6.32
N LYS A 244 14.03 1.96 5.13
CA LYS A 244 14.70 2.75 4.09
C LYS A 244 13.89 3.99 3.69
N LEU A 245 12.57 3.84 3.56
CA LEU A 245 11.67 4.96 3.22
C LEU A 245 11.46 5.97 4.36
N ARG A 246 11.67 5.59 5.63
CA ARG A 246 11.69 6.55 6.76
C ARG A 246 12.98 7.37 6.82
N GLY A 247 14.06 6.91 6.19
CA GLY A 247 15.39 7.50 6.27
C GLY A 247 16.03 7.40 7.66
N SER A 248 17.34 7.66 7.73
CA SER A 248 18.13 7.55 8.97
C SER A 248 17.83 8.63 10.02
N SER A 249 17.22 9.76 9.64
CA SER A 249 16.92 10.87 10.58
C SER A 249 15.49 10.89 11.10
N GLY A 250 14.59 10.06 10.58
CA GLY A 250 13.15 10.08 10.95
C GLY A 250 12.37 11.32 10.47
N ASP A 251 13.03 12.25 9.79
CA ASP A 251 12.41 13.45 9.20
C ASP A 251 11.75 13.16 7.85
N SER A 252 12.17 12.09 7.15
CA SER A 252 11.58 11.66 5.89
C SER A 252 10.24 10.96 6.17
N SER A 253 9.13 11.66 5.91
CA SER A 253 7.80 11.08 6.08
C SER A 253 7.52 10.03 5.01
N LEU A 254 7.13 8.81 5.44
CA LEU A 254 6.57 7.76 4.56
C LEU A 254 5.45 8.30 3.64
N LEU A 255 4.73 9.33 4.09
CA LEU A 255 3.66 9.98 3.34
C LEU A 255 4.14 10.72 2.08
N GLY A 256 5.42 11.11 2.01
CA GLY A 256 6.01 11.71 0.82
C GLY A 256 6.01 10.77 -0.41
N ASN A 257 5.86 9.46 -0.19
CA ASN A 257 5.87 8.44 -1.23
C ASN A 257 4.47 7.93 -1.61
N ALA A 258 3.40 8.65 -1.23
CA ALA A 258 2.02 8.19 -1.46
C ALA A 258 1.69 7.94 -2.95
N SER A 259 2.24 8.75 -3.87
CA SER A 259 2.05 8.57 -5.32
C SER A 259 2.70 7.29 -5.84
N ALA A 260 3.90 6.96 -5.34
CA ALA A 260 4.60 5.72 -5.65
C ALA A 260 3.84 4.49 -5.14
N ILE A 261 3.29 4.57 -3.92
CA ILE A 261 2.46 3.51 -3.34
C ILE A 261 1.17 3.30 -4.13
N ALA A 262 0.51 4.39 -4.56
CA ALA A 262 -0.70 4.30 -5.39
C ALA A 262 -0.42 3.67 -6.77
N ALA A 263 0.72 4.02 -7.39
CA ALA A 263 1.17 3.41 -8.64
C ALA A 263 1.45 1.91 -8.48
N LEU A 264 2.14 1.53 -7.39
CA LEU A 264 2.40 0.12 -7.05
C LEU A 264 1.10 -0.65 -6.78
N SER A 265 0.13 -0.03 -6.12
CA SER A 265 -1.19 -0.62 -5.87
C SER A 265 -1.95 -0.89 -7.17
N SER A 266 -1.97 0.10 -8.07
CA SER A 266 -2.63 -0.02 -9.38
C SER A 266 -1.99 -1.13 -10.23
N PHE A 267 -0.66 -1.22 -10.18
CA PHE A 267 0.09 -2.31 -10.79
C PHE A 267 -0.30 -3.68 -10.21
N ALA A 268 -0.30 -3.83 -8.87
CA ALA A 268 -0.69 -5.07 -8.20
C ALA A 268 -2.11 -5.53 -8.57
N MET A 269 -3.07 -4.60 -8.65
CA MET A 269 -4.45 -4.90 -9.05
C MET A 269 -4.52 -5.38 -10.51
N GLY A 270 -3.93 -4.62 -11.44
CA GLY A 270 -3.98 -4.96 -12.87
C GLY A 270 -3.31 -6.30 -13.21
N MET A 271 -2.31 -6.72 -12.43
CA MET A 271 -1.70 -8.04 -12.59
C MET A 271 -2.60 -9.17 -12.09
N ASN A 272 -3.25 -8.98 -10.94
CA ASN A 272 -4.13 -9.99 -10.38
C ASN A 272 -5.30 -10.34 -11.31
N ASP A 273 -5.87 -9.32 -11.96
CA ASP A 273 -6.97 -9.50 -12.93
C ASP A 273 -6.52 -10.29 -14.17
N GLU A 274 -5.35 -9.96 -14.71
CA GLU A 274 -4.78 -10.66 -15.86
C GLU A 274 -4.38 -12.10 -15.54
N LEU A 275 -3.84 -12.32 -14.33
CA LEU A 275 -3.50 -13.64 -13.83
C LEU A 275 -4.74 -14.51 -13.61
N ALA A 276 -5.85 -13.94 -13.15
CA ALA A 276 -7.12 -14.66 -13.03
C ALA A 276 -7.62 -15.15 -14.39
N ILE A 277 -7.46 -14.33 -15.43
CA ILE A 277 -7.83 -14.69 -16.81
C ILE A 277 -6.90 -15.79 -17.35
N ALA A 278 -5.58 -15.69 -17.10
CA ALA A 278 -4.63 -16.73 -17.49
C ALA A 278 -4.90 -18.06 -16.77
N ALA A 279 -5.23 -18.02 -15.48
CA ALA A 279 -5.59 -19.22 -14.71
C ALA A 279 -6.84 -19.90 -15.26
N LYS A 280 -7.87 -19.13 -15.65
CA LYS A 280 -9.07 -19.67 -16.28
C LYS A 280 -8.74 -20.41 -17.58
N ARG A 281 -7.90 -19.82 -18.44
CA ARG A 281 -7.46 -20.42 -19.71
C ARG A 281 -6.69 -21.73 -19.50
N ILE A 282 -5.77 -21.76 -18.54
CA ILE A 282 -5.06 -23.00 -18.20
C ILE A 282 -6.04 -24.08 -17.71
N ASN A 283 -7.02 -23.73 -16.89
CA ASN A 283 -8.04 -24.69 -16.45
C ASN A 283 -8.86 -25.23 -17.63
N GLU A 284 -9.21 -24.38 -18.60
CA GLU A 284 -9.85 -24.82 -19.85
C GLU A 284 -8.94 -25.78 -20.63
N ALA A 285 -7.64 -25.51 -20.74
CA ALA A 285 -6.67 -26.41 -21.36
C ALA A 285 -6.55 -27.76 -20.62
N VAL A 286 -6.57 -27.78 -19.29
CA VAL A 286 -6.62 -29.01 -18.48
C VAL A 286 -7.85 -29.83 -18.81
N MET A 287 -9.03 -29.20 -18.90
CA MET A 287 -10.27 -29.89 -19.28
C MET A 287 -10.17 -30.48 -20.69
N ARG A 288 -9.62 -29.72 -21.66
CA ARG A 288 -9.39 -30.22 -23.02
C ARG A 288 -8.40 -31.37 -23.07
N ALA A 289 -7.36 -31.36 -22.22
CA ALA A 289 -6.42 -32.46 -22.12
C ALA A 289 -7.10 -33.73 -21.62
N ALA A 290 -7.99 -33.64 -20.64
CA ALA A 290 -8.78 -34.77 -20.17
C ALA A 290 -9.73 -35.32 -21.26
N GLU A 291 -10.39 -34.43 -22.02
CA GLU A 291 -11.25 -34.83 -23.14
C GLU A 291 -10.45 -35.52 -24.26
N ALA A 292 -9.28 -35.00 -24.61
CA ALA A 292 -8.39 -35.58 -25.61
C ALA A 292 -7.86 -36.96 -25.18
N ASN A 293 -7.46 -37.11 -23.92
CA ASN A 293 -7.06 -38.40 -23.35
C ASN A 293 -8.20 -39.42 -23.40
N LYS A 294 -9.42 -39.00 -23.04
CA LYS A 294 -10.61 -39.87 -23.12
C LYS A 294 -10.91 -40.29 -24.56
N ALA A 295 -10.78 -39.37 -25.52
CA ALA A 295 -10.99 -39.65 -26.93
C ALA A 295 -9.96 -40.65 -27.48
N LEU A 296 -8.68 -40.50 -27.12
CA LEU A 296 -7.62 -41.44 -27.47
C LEU A 296 -7.88 -42.83 -26.87
N ALA A 297 -8.19 -42.90 -25.56
CA ALA A 297 -8.49 -44.17 -24.89
C ALA A 297 -9.68 -44.90 -25.54
N GLU A 298 -10.72 -44.15 -25.92
CA GLU A 298 -11.87 -44.70 -26.65
C GLU A 298 -11.48 -45.17 -28.05
N ALA A 299 -10.65 -44.44 -28.79
CA ALA A 299 -10.16 -44.86 -30.11
C ALA A 299 -9.39 -46.20 -30.02
N VAL A 300 -8.48 -46.32 -29.06
CA VAL A 300 -7.74 -47.57 -28.79
C VAL A 300 -8.69 -48.70 -28.38
N ARG A 301 -9.68 -48.42 -27.53
CA ARG A 301 -10.69 -49.42 -27.14
C ARG A 301 -11.47 -49.95 -28.36
N ARG A 302 -11.82 -49.07 -29.31
CA ARG A 302 -12.51 -49.45 -30.56
C ARG A 302 -11.64 -50.34 -31.44
N VAL A 303 -10.36 -49.99 -31.57
CA VAL A 303 -9.34 -50.82 -32.24
C VAL A 303 -9.30 -52.22 -31.64
N LEU A 304 -9.14 -52.33 -30.32
CA LEU A 304 -9.01 -53.61 -29.64
C LEU A 304 -10.27 -54.47 -29.81
N LYS A 305 -11.46 -53.85 -29.74
CA LYS A 305 -12.73 -54.53 -29.99
C LYS A 305 -12.80 -55.07 -31.41
N GLU A 306 -12.52 -54.26 -32.42
CA GLU A 306 -12.55 -54.66 -33.84
C GLU A 306 -11.53 -55.78 -34.13
N ALA A 307 -10.30 -55.66 -33.59
CA ALA A 307 -9.27 -56.68 -33.73
C ALA A 307 -9.71 -58.03 -33.13
N ALA A 308 -10.38 -58.03 -31.97
CA ALA A 308 -10.95 -59.23 -31.36
C ALA A 308 -12.05 -59.86 -32.24
N TRP A 309 -12.95 -59.05 -32.80
CA TRP A 309 -13.97 -59.53 -33.74
C TRP A 309 -13.39 -60.16 -35.00
N ARG A 310 -12.26 -59.65 -35.52
CA ARG A 310 -11.64 -60.19 -36.74
C ARG A 310 -10.77 -61.42 -36.50
N ARG A 311 -10.15 -61.56 -35.31
CA ARG A 311 -9.31 -62.72 -34.94
C ARG A 311 -10.10 -63.98 -34.66
N CYS A 312 -11.33 -63.85 -34.18
CA CYS A 312 -12.25 -64.98 -34.06
C CYS A 312 -13.08 -65.05 -35.35
N PRO A 313 -12.84 -66.01 -36.27
CA PRO A 313 -13.83 -66.25 -37.31
C PRO A 313 -15.15 -66.52 -36.60
N PRO A 314 -16.26 -65.87 -36.97
CA PRO A 314 -17.54 -66.20 -36.35
C PRO A 314 -17.74 -67.70 -36.49
N LEU A 315 -18.09 -68.38 -35.39
CA LEU A 315 -18.36 -69.82 -35.33
C LEU A 315 -19.20 -70.29 -36.54
N TYR A 316 -20.10 -69.43 -37.01
CA TYR A 316 -20.88 -69.58 -38.24
C TYR A 316 -20.06 -69.82 -39.51
N ARG A 317 -18.90 -69.19 -39.73
CA ARG A 317 -18.01 -69.45 -40.88
C ARG A 317 -17.30 -70.80 -40.73
N GLN A 318 -16.85 -71.15 -39.52
CA GLN A 318 -16.27 -72.48 -39.27
C GLN A 318 -17.33 -73.59 -39.43
N LEU A 319 -18.56 -73.35 -38.97
CA LEU A 319 -19.72 -74.22 -39.17
C LEU A 319 -20.11 -74.33 -40.64
N LEU A 320 -20.18 -73.21 -41.38
CA LEU A 320 -20.49 -73.23 -42.81
C LEU A 320 -19.42 -73.95 -43.62
N SER A 321 -18.13 -73.73 -43.35
CA SER A 321 -17.06 -74.47 -44.01
C SER A 321 -17.07 -75.95 -43.67
N ALA A 322 -17.43 -76.32 -42.44
CA ALA A 322 -17.60 -77.73 -42.04
C ALA A 322 -18.84 -78.38 -42.68
N LEU A 323 -19.92 -77.62 -42.89
CA LEU A 323 -21.14 -78.09 -43.54
C LEU A 323 -21.02 -78.14 -45.06
N SER A 324 -20.30 -77.22 -45.70
CA SER A 324 -20.06 -77.19 -47.15
C SER A 324 -19.04 -78.23 -47.62
N GLY A 325 -18.21 -78.78 -46.72
CA GLY A 325 -17.30 -79.88 -47.02
C GLY A 325 -17.95 -81.27 -46.91
N ARG A 326 -19.25 -81.35 -46.59
CA ARG A 326 -20.03 -82.59 -46.46
C ARG A 326 -21.08 -82.79 -47.56
N TRP A 327 -21.08 -81.95 -48.59
CA TRP A 327 -21.88 -82.12 -49.80
C TRP A 327 -20.98 -82.34 -51.01
#